data_AF-A0A949WWV3-F1
#
_entry.id   AF-A0A949WWV3-F1
#
_cell.length_a   1.000
_cell.length_b   1.000
_cell.length_c   1.000
_cell.angle_alpha   90.00
_cell.angle_beta   90.00
_cell.angle_gamma   90.00
#
_symmetry.space_group_name_H-M   'P 1'
#
loop_
_entity.id
_entity.type
_entity.pdbx_description
1 polymer ?
#
loop_
_entity_poly.entity_id
_entity_poly.type
_entity_poly.pdbx_seq_one_letter_code
_entity_poly.pdbx_strand_id
1 'polypeptide(L)'
;MKFLTKVSAGLLLSFGSIFLMHVTVEALSTKNHKATQEQQQAVADKLNAGLALGLSGVGLGSLLILSLKKQNQRQLTSHLQSTFYRLVEEQRGQISLLRFAKEAEITGEEAKLFLDSKAQEFNATFDHSYNGGIYYHFHL
;
A
#
# COMPACT_ATOMS: atom_id res chain seq x y z
N MET A 1 13.52 -7.90 -13.02
CA MET A 1 12.41 -8.81 -12.64
C MET A 1 11.02 -8.17 -12.86
N LYS A 2 10.73 -7.57 -14.02
CA LYS A 2 9.43 -6.90 -14.32
C LYS A 2 8.62 -7.58 -15.44
N PHE A 3 9.16 -8.64 -16.04
CA PHE A 3 8.55 -9.34 -17.18
C PHE A 3 7.75 -10.59 -16.76
N LEU A 4 8.07 -11.23 -15.62
CA LEU A 4 7.34 -12.39 -15.12
C LEU A 4 5.89 -12.05 -14.67
N THR A 5 5.66 -10.83 -14.19
CA THR A 5 4.32 -10.39 -13.74
C THR A 5 3.35 -10.14 -14.90
N LYS A 6 3.85 -9.72 -16.07
CA LYS A 6 3.00 -9.47 -17.24
C LYS A 6 2.56 -10.76 -17.94
N VAL A 7 3.40 -11.79 -17.93
CA VAL A 7 3.10 -13.10 -18.53
C VAL A 7 2.11 -13.91 -17.65
N SER A 8 2.21 -13.77 -16.32
CA SER A 8 1.29 -14.42 -15.38
C SER A 8 -0.17 -13.98 -15.54
N ALA A 9 -0.42 -12.69 -15.80
CA ALA A 9 -1.77 -12.16 -15.97
C ALA A 9 -2.46 -12.71 -17.23
N GLY A 10 -1.71 -12.91 -18.32
CA GLY A 10 -2.26 -13.49 -19.55
C GLY A 10 -2.59 -14.97 -19.43
N LEU A 11 -1.71 -15.75 -18.79
CA LEU A 11 -1.93 -17.19 -18.58
C LEU A 11 -3.11 -17.47 -17.64
N LEU A 12 -3.28 -16.67 -16.59
CA LEU A 12 -4.39 -16.85 -15.64
C LEU A 12 -5.75 -16.57 -16.29
N LEU A 13 -5.80 -15.64 -17.24
CA LEU A 13 -7.01 -15.27 -17.98
C LEU A 13 -7.42 -16.36 -18.99
N SER A 14 -6.45 -16.95 -19.70
CA SER A 14 -6.73 -18.07 -20.62
C SER A 14 -7.21 -19.33 -19.91
N PHE A 15 -6.61 -19.71 -18.78
CA PHE A 15 -7.08 -20.86 -18.00
C PHE A 15 -8.48 -20.62 -17.40
N GLY A 16 -8.76 -19.38 -16.94
CA GLY A 16 -10.09 -19.02 -16.42
C GLY A 16 -11.21 -19.13 -17.46
N SER A 17 -10.93 -18.80 -18.72
CA SER A 17 -11.90 -18.89 -19.82
C SER A 17 -12.30 -20.33 -20.14
N ILE A 18 -11.35 -21.28 -20.13
CA ILE A 18 -11.63 -22.70 -20.37
C ILE A 18 -12.49 -23.29 -19.24
N PHE A 19 -12.25 -22.85 -18.00
CA PHE A 19 -13.01 -23.31 -16.84
C PHE A 19 -14.47 -22.80 -16.85
N LEU A 20 -14.70 -21.56 -17.30
CA LEU A 20 -16.05 -21.01 -17.48
C LEU A 20 -16.86 -21.74 -18.57
N MET A 21 -16.19 -22.25 -19.61
CA MET A 21 -16.88 -23.01 -20.67
C MET A 21 -17.37 -24.38 -20.17
N HIS A 22 -16.66 -25.04 -19.26
CA HIS A 22 -17.10 -26.33 -18.70
C HIS A 22 -18.28 -26.18 -17.72
N VAL A 23 -18.28 -25.12 -16.90
CA VAL A 23 -19.35 -24.86 -15.92
C VAL A 23 -20.68 -24.53 -16.60
N THR A 24 -20.66 -23.85 -17.76
CA THR A 24 -21.89 -23.51 -18.48
C THR A 24 -22.53 -24.73 -19.15
N VAL A 25 -21.73 -25.67 -19.67
CA VAL A 25 -22.25 -26.90 -20.30
C VAL A 25 -22.98 -27.80 -19.28
N GLU A 26 -22.45 -27.97 -18.06
CA GLU A 26 -23.11 -28.75 -17.01
C GLU A 26 -24.40 -28.08 -16.47
N ALA A 27 -24.40 -26.75 -16.37
CA ALA A 27 -25.57 -25.99 -15.92
C ALA A 27 -26.73 -26.00 -16.93
N LEU A 28 -26.42 -25.94 -18.23
CA LEU A 28 -27.43 -26.03 -19.30
C LEU A 28 -27.93 -27.46 -19.50
N SER A 29 -27.09 -28.48 -19.29
CA SER A 29 -27.51 -29.89 -19.39
C SER A 29 -28.37 -30.36 -18.21
N THR A 30 -28.28 -29.70 -17.05
CA THR A 30 -29.10 -30.01 -15.84
C THR A 30 -30.54 -29.50 -15.94
N LYS A 31 -30.85 -28.57 -16.86
CA LYS A 31 -32.23 -28.08 -17.02
C LYS A 31 -33.20 -29.12 -17.62
N ASN A 32 -32.68 -30.26 -18.10
CA ASN A 32 -33.44 -31.35 -18.70
C ASN A 32 -33.46 -32.67 -17.90
N HIS A 33 -32.85 -32.73 -16.71
CA HIS A 33 -32.97 -33.90 -15.83
C HIS A 33 -33.17 -33.47 -14.39
N LYS A 34 -34.22 -33.98 -13.73
CA LYS A 34 -34.51 -33.67 -12.33
C LYS A 34 -33.29 -34.01 -11.47
N ALA A 35 -32.64 -33.00 -10.90
CA ALA A 35 -31.50 -33.17 -10.01
C ALA A 35 -31.93 -33.90 -8.73
N THR A 36 -31.30 -35.04 -8.46
CA THR A 36 -31.47 -35.85 -7.24
C THR A 36 -30.86 -35.13 -6.03
N GLN A 37 -31.42 -35.32 -4.82
CA GLN A 37 -30.98 -34.65 -3.57
C GLN A 37 -29.46 -34.73 -3.31
N GLU A 38 -28.80 -35.81 -3.72
CA GLU A 38 -27.33 -35.95 -3.60
C GLU A 38 -26.54 -34.95 -4.46
N GLN A 39 -27.05 -34.56 -5.64
CA GLN A 39 -26.39 -33.56 -6.48
C GLN A 39 -26.55 -32.14 -5.92
N GLN A 40 -27.65 -31.83 -5.22
CA GLN A 40 -27.81 -30.54 -4.56
C GLN A 40 -26.85 -30.37 -3.37
N GLN A 41 -26.59 -31.45 -2.63
CA GLN A 41 -25.58 -31.46 -1.55
C GLN A 41 -24.17 -31.37 -2.11
N ALA A 42 -23.85 -32.12 -3.17
CA ALA A 42 -22.53 -32.03 -3.83
C ALA A 42 -22.27 -30.65 -4.46
N VAL A 43 -23.31 -29.96 -4.95
CA VAL A 43 -23.22 -28.58 -5.46
C VAL A 43 -23.10 -27.59 -4.31
N ALA A 44 -23.78 -27.79 -3.18
CA ALA A 44 -23.62 -26.97 -1.99
C ALA A 44 -22.20 -27.07 -1.40
N ASP A 45 -21.62 -28.27 -1.36
CA ASP A 45 -20.24 -28.49 -0.91
C ASP A 45 -19.22 -27.90 -1.89
N LYS A 46 -19.45 -28.04 -3.21
CA LYS A 46 -18.63 -27.37 -4.25
C LYS A 46 -18.74 -25.85 -4.18
N LEU A 47 -19.90 -25.29 -3.84
CA LEU A 47 -20.10 -23.85 -3.68
C LEU A 47 -19.49 -23.33 -2.39
N ASN A 48 -19.60 -24.07 -1.29
CA ASN A 48 -18.92 -23.74 -0.03
C ASN A 48 -17.39 -23.80 -0.20
N ALA A 49 -16.86 -24.82 -0.88
CA ALA A 49 -15.43 -24.90 -1.20
C ALA A 49 -15.00 -23.80 -2.18
N GLY A 50 -15.83 -23.49 -3.19
CA GLY A 50 -15.57 -22.42 -4.16
C GLY A 50 -15.65 -21.00 -3.58
N LEU A 51 -16.56 -20.75 -2.65
CA LEU A 51 -16.68 -19.48 -1.92
C LEU A 51 -15.57 -19.34 -0.87
N ALA A 52 -15.23 -20.42 -0.16
CA ALA A 52 -14.09 -20.43 0.77
C ALA A 52 -12.77 -20.16 0.02
N LEU A 53 -12.56 -20.78 -1.15
CA LEU A 53 -11.37 -20.57 -1.97
C LEU A 53 -11.36 -19.21 -2.68
N GLY A 54 -12.51 -18.74 -3.16
CA GLY A 54 -12.67 -17.43 -3.80
C GLY A 54 -12.46 -16.25 -2.83
N LEU A 55 -12.93 -16.39 -1.58
CA LEU A 55 -12.71 -15.39 -0.52
C LEU A 55 -11.26 -15.39 -0.01
N SER A 56 -10.55 -16.53 -0.05
CA SER A 56 -9.14 -16.57 0.34
C SER A 56 -8.20 -15.85 -0.65
N GLY A 57 -8.55 -15.75 -1.93
CA GLY A 57 -7.75 -15.00 -2.91
C GLY A 57 -7.82 -13.48 -2.71
N VAL A 58 -9.03 -12.95 -2.46
CA VAL A 58 -9.24 -11.51 -2.25
C VAL A 58 -8.80 -11.07 -0.86
N GLY A 59 -9.01 -11.90 0.17
CA GLY A 59 -8.59 -11.62 1.54
C GLY A 59 -7.06 -11.49 1.68
N LEU A 60 -6.31 -12.46 1.16
CA LEU A 60 -4.85 -12.42 1.21
C LEU A 60 -4.27 -11.30 0.33
N GLY A 61 -4.83 -11.08 -0.87
CA GLY A 61 -4.39 -9.99 -1.75
C GLY A 61 -4.58 -8.60 -1.12
N SER A 62 -5.72 -8.37 -0.47
CA SER A 62 -6.00 -7.09 0.19
C SER A 62 -5.07 -6.82 1.39
N LEU A 63 -4.78 -7.85 2.20
CA LEU A 63 -3.86 -7.73 3.33
C LEU A 63 -2.41 -7.47 2.88
N LEU A 64 -1.97 -8.07 1.77
CA LEU A 64 -0.64 -7.81 1.21
C LEU A 64 -0.49 -6.37 0.74
N ILE A 65 -1.49 -5.82 0.04
CA ILE A 65 -1.46 -4.41 -0.42
C ILE A 65 -1.42 -3.45 0.77
N LEU A 66 -2.24 -3.69 1.80
CA LEU A 66 -2.21 -2.88 3.02
C LEU A 66 -0.87 -2.99 3.77
N SER A 67 -0.30 -4.20 3.84
CA SER A 67 0.99 -4.44 4.50
C SER A 67 2.13 -3.74 3.76
N LEU A 68 2.14 -3.79 2.42
CA LEU A 68 3.11 -3.08 1.59
C LEU A 68 2.98 -1.56 1.73
N LYS A 69 1.75 -1.03 1.75
CA LYS A 69 1.51 0.41 1.97
C LYS A 69 2.00 0.84 3.34
N LYS A 70 1.71 0.06 4.39
CA LYS A 70 2.19 0.31 5.75
C LYS A 70 3.71 0.24 5.87
N GLN A 71 4.34 -0.72 5.18
CA GLN A 71 5.80 -0.83 5.15
C GLN A 71 6.45 0.36 4.45
N ASN A 72 5.90 0.77 3.31
CA ASN A 72 6.40 1.93 2.57
C ASN A 72 6.25 3.22 3.41
N GLN A 73 5.09 3.42 4.05
CA GLN A 73 4.90 4.54 4.98
C GLN A 73 5.92 4.52 6.13
N ARG A 74 6.19 3.36 6.72
CA ARG A 74 7.20 3.22 7.78
C ARG A 74 8.61 3.55 7.29
N GLN A 75 8.97 3.10 6.09
CA GLN A 75 10.28 3.39 5.50
C GLN A 75 10.42 4.89 5.22
N LEU A 76 9.39 5.52 4.67
CA LEU A 76 9.35 6.95 4.43
C LEU A 76 9.49 7.73 5.74
N THR A 77 8.70 7.40 6.78
CA THR A 77 8.81 8.03 8.10
C THR A 77 10.20 7.83 8.72
N SER A 78 10.78 6.63 8.60
CA SER A 78 12.12 6.35 9.12
C SER A 78 13.18 7.19 8.41
N HIS A 79 13.06 7.35 7.08
CA HIS A 79 13.95 8.20 6.29
C HIS A 79 13.85 9.66 6.74
N LEU A 80 12.64 10.23 6.84
CA LEU A 80 12.43 11.61 7.31
C LEU A 80 13.00 11.83 8.72
N GLN A 81 12.78 10.89 9.65
CA GLN A 81 13.34 10.99 10.99
C GLN A 81 14.86 10.93 11.00
N SER A 82 15.47 10.02 10.22
CA SER A 82 16.92 9.90 10.14
C SER A 82 17.57 11.18 9.58
N THR A 83 16.95 11.78 8.55
CA THR A 83 17.40 13.04 7.96
C THR A 83 17.21 14.20 8.93
N PHE A 84 16.11 14.22 9.69
CA PHE A 84 15.85 15.22 10.71
C PHE A 84 16.95 15.22 11.78
N TYR A 85 17.18 14.10 12.47
CA TYR A 85 18.14 14.04 13.56
C TYR A 85 19.57 14.34 13.08
N ARG A 86 19.95 13.82 11.90
CA ARG A 86 21.24 14.16 11.28
C ARG A 86 21.39 15.68 11.11
N LEU A 87 20.39 16.35 10.55
CA LEU A 87 20.45 17.79 10.32
C LEU A 87 20.42 18.61 11.61
N VAL A 88 19.68 18.16 12.63
CA VAL A 88 19.69 18.77 13.97
C VAL A 88 21.10 18.73 14.56
N GLU A 89 21.78 17.57 14.51
CA GLU A 89 23.14 17.43 15.05
C GLU A 89 24.17 18.25 14.25
N GLU A 90 24.12 18.19 12.93
CA GLU A 90 25.09 18.88 12.05
C GLU A 90 24.99 20.41 12.15
N GLN A 91 23.78 20.96 12.33
CA GLN A 91 23.53 22.41 12.31
C GLN A 91 23.17 22.98 13.69
N ARG A 92 23.50 22.25 14.76
CA ARG A 92 23.26 22.67 16.15
C ARG A 92 21.82 23.12 16.39
N GLY A 93 20.87 22.34 15.85
CA GLY A 93 19.44 22.60 15.99
C GLY A 93 18.84 23.55 14.96
N GLN A 94 19.61 24.18 14.08
CA GLN A 94 19.05 25.03 13.01
C GLN A 94 18.77 24.21 11.75
N ILE A 95 17.51 24.15 11.30
CA ILE A 95 17.13 23.45 10.06
C ILE A 95 16.45 24.40 9.08
N SER A 96 17.02 24.55 7.89
CA SER A 96 16.33 25.19 6.76
C SER A 96 15.27 24.26 6.17
N LEU A 97 14.06 24.78 5.93
CA LEU A 97 12.99 24.06 5.24
C LEU A 97 13.43 23.52 3.87
N LEU A 98 14.11 24.36 3.08
CA LEU A 98 14.60 23.98 1.75
C LEU A 98 15.65 22.88 1.82
N ARG A 99 16.58 22.99 2.78
CA ARG A 99 17.61 21.96 2.96
C ARG A 99 16.97 20.64 3.39
N PHE A 100 16.04 20.65 4.33
CA PHE A 100 15.32 19.44 4.73
C PHE A 100 14.57 18.80 3.56
N ALA A 101 13.81 19.59 2.79
CA ALA A 101 13.10 19.10 1.61
C ALA A 101 14.04 18.44 0.59
N LYS A 102 15.19 19.06 0.33
CA LYS A 102 16.21 18.56 -0.59
C LYS A 102 16.86 17.27 -0.09
N GLU A 103 17.27 17.21 1.18
CA GLU A 103 17.97 16.05 1.77
C GLU A 103 17.04 14.87 2.06
N ALA A 104 15.74 15.12 2.26
CA ALA A 104 14.73 14.09 2.42
C ALA A 104 14.05 13.70 1.10
N GLU A 105 14.40 14.34 -0.01
CA GLU A 105 13.83 14.12 -1.35
C GLU A 105 12.30 14.24 -1.40
N ILE A 106 11.73 15.21 -0.66
CA ILE A 106 10.29 15.48 -0.58
C ILE A 106 9.94 16.89 -1.04
N THR A 107 8.65 17.13 -1.26
CA THR A 107 8.18 18.48 -1.61
C THR A 107 8.35 19.45 -0.44
N GLY A 108 8.42 20.75 -0.74
CA GLY A 108 8.49 21.79 0.29
C GLY A 108 7.28 21.79 1.24
N GLU A 109 6.10 21.42 0.74
CA GLU A 109 4.88 21.31 1.54
C GLU A 109 4.96 20.14 2.53
N GLU A 110 5.38 18.95 2.08
CA GLU A 110 5.59 17.79 2.95
C GLU A 110 6.68 18.05 4.00
N ALA A 111 7.77 18.70 3.60
CA ALA A 111 8.83 19.14 4.51
C ALA A 111 8.31 20.09 5.58
N LYS A 112 7.46 21.05 5.19
CA LYS A 112 6.86 22.02 6.10
C LYS A 112 5.95 21.34 7.11
N LEU A 113 5.06 20.46 6.64
CA LEU A 113 4.17 19.69 7.52
C LEU A 113 4.95 18.87 8.55
N PHE A 114 6.04 18.23 8.13
CA PHE A 114 6.88 17.44 9.03
C PHE A 114 7.61 18.32 10.06
N LEU A 115 8.25 19.41 9.61
CA LEU A 115 9.00 20.29 10.51
C LEU A 115 8.08 21.09 11.45
N ASP A 116 6.89 21.51 11.00
CA ASP A 116 5.88 22.14 11.85
C ASP A 116 5.43 21.17 12.96
N SER A 117 5.18 19.89 12.62
CA SER A 117 4.87 18.87 13.61
C SER A 117 6.00 18.66 14.61
N LYS A 118 7.26 18.61 14.16
CA LYS A 118 8.42 18.48 15.06
C LYS A 118 8.65 19.73 15.89
N ALA A 119 8.38 20.91 15.36
CA ALA A 119 8.47 22.14 16.10
C ALA A 119 7.46 22.20 17.24
N GLN A 120 6.23 21.73 17.02
CA GLN A 120 5.25 21.58 18.09
C GLN A 120 5.66 20.52 19.12
N GLU A 121 6.22 19.39 18.68
CA GLU A 121 6.66 18.30 19.58
C GLU A 121 7.81 18.74 20.50
N PHE A 122 8.74 19.54 19.99
CA PHE A 122 9.96 19.94 20.70
C PHE A 122 9.96 21.41 21.15
N ASN A 123 8.83 22.12 21.04
CA ASN A 123 8.72 23.56 21.30
C ASN A 123 9.80 24.40 20.58
N ALA A 124 10.06 24.07 19.31
CA ALA A 124 11.01 24.80 18.47
C ALA A 124 10.38 26.11 17.96
N THR A 125 11.22 27.12 17.72
CA THR A 125 10.80 28.36 17.03
C THR A 125 11.09 28.27 15.54
N PHE A 126 10.45 29.12 14.75
CA PHE A 126 10.78 29.27 13.33
C PHE A 126 10.79 30.74 12.94
N ASP A 127 11.69 31.08 12.02
CA ASP A 127 11.87 32.44 11.54
C ASP A 127 11.87 32.48 10.01
N HIS A 128 11.31 33.58 9.50
CA HIS A 128 11.43 33.93 8.10
C HIS A 128 12.71 34.75 7.93
N SER A 129 13.67 34.21 7.19
CA SER A 129 14.87 34.95 6.81
C SER A 129 14.51 36.10 5.88
N TYR A 130 15.22 37.22 6.03
CA TYR A 130 15.14 38.39 5.14
C TYR A 130 15.28 38.05 3.65
N ASN A 131 15.97 36.95 3.34
CA ASN A 131 16.18 36.45 1.98
C ASN A 131 15.06 35.49 1.49
N GLY A 132 13.96 35.35 2.22
CA GLY A 132 12.79 34.55 1.82
C GLY A 132 12.84 33.06 2.20
N GLY A 133 13.71 32.65 3.13
CA GLY A 133 13.82 31.26 3.59
C GLY A 133 13.17 31.01 4.95
N ILE A 134 12.61 29.81 5.18
CA ILE A 134 12.09 29.37 6.49
C ILE A 134 13.15 28.55 7.21
N TYR A 135 13.43 28.91 8.46
CA TYR A 135 14.38 28.20 9.33
C TYR A 135 13.70 27.82 10.64
N TYR A 136 13.89 26.58 11.06
CA TYR A 136 13.44 26.03 12.34
C TYR A 136 14.62 25.97 13.31
N HIS A 137 14.37 26.28 14.57
CA HIS A 137 15.37 26.35 15.64
C HIS A 137 14.97 25.41 16.77
N PHE A 138 15.61 24.24 16.80
CA PHE A 138 15.46 23.22 17.83
C PHE A 138 16.50 23.43 18.92
N HIS A 139 16.07 23.49 20.18
CA HIS A 139 16.98 23.56 21.31
C HIS A 139 17.48 22.14 21.67
N LEU A 140 18.80 21.96 21.65
CA LEU A 140 19.49 20.72 22.02
C LEU A 140 19.93 20.72 23.49
#